data_AF-A0A227II87-F1
#
_entry.id   AF-A0A227II87-F1
#
_cell.length_a   1.000
_cell.length_b   1.000
_cell.length_c   1.000
_cell.angle_alpha   90.00
_cell.angle_beta   90.00
_cell.angle_gamma   90.00
#
_symmetry.space_group_name_H-M   'P 1'
#
loop_
_entity.id
_entity.type
_entity.pdbx_description
1 polymer ?
#
loop_
_entity_poly.entity_id
_entity_poly.type
_entity_poly.pdbx_seq_one_letter_code
_entity_poly.pdbx_strand_id
1 'polypeptide(L)' 'EEAQRVMVGVKNGEIKILMISVERLKNERFREFIRQVPISLMVVDEAHCISEWGHNFRPDYLKLPQYQRELNIPQTLLL' A
#
# COMPACT_ATOMS: atom_id res chain seq x y z
N GLU A 1 -7.56 -16.15 -10.86
CA GLU A 1 -7.71 -15.47 -12.18
C GLU A 1 -7.76 -13.95 -12.06
N GLU A 2 -8.71 -13.38 -11.31
CA GLU A 2 -8.85 -11.92 -11.16
C GLU A 2 -7.62 -11.23 -10.57
N ALA A 3 -7.08 -11.75 -9.46
CA ALA A 3 -5.87 -11.18 -8.86
C ALA A 3 -4.68 -11.17 -9.83
N GLN A 4 -4.53 -12.19 -10.68
CA GLN A 4 -3.46 -12.19 -11.69
C GLN A 4 -3.70 -11.12 -12.76
N ARG A 5 -4.96 -10.95 -13.23
CA ARG A 5 -5.31 -9.89 -14.18
C ARG A 5 -4.98 -8.50 -13.62
N VAL A 6 -5.30 -8.25 -12.35
CA VAL A 6 -4.95 -7.00 -11.67
C VAL A 6 -3.44 -6.78 -11.64
N MET A 7 -2.67 -7.82 -11.27
CA MET A 7 -1.21 -7.68 -11.18
C MET A 7 -0.57 -7.42 -12.56
N VAL A 8 -1.09 -8.03 -13.62
CA VAL A 8 -0.68 -7.74 -15.00
C VAL A 8 -1.04 -6.31 -15.39
N GLY A 9 -2.28 -5.86 -15.13
CA GLY A 9 -2.70 -4.49 -15.43
C GLY A 9 -1.91 -3.42 -14.67
N VAL A 10 -1.53 -3.69 -13.42
CA VAL A 10 -0.62 -2.82 -12.64
C VAL A 10 0.76 -2.76 -13.28
N LYS A 11 1.33 -3.92 -13.65
CA LYS A 11 2.65 -3.98 -14.30
C LYS A 11 2.67 -3.26 -15.66
N ASN A 12 1.58 -3.37 -16.42
CA ASN A 12 1.43 -2.71 -17.71
C ASN A 12 1.09 -1.21 -17.58
N GLY A 13 0.84 -0.71 -16.37
CA GLY A 13 0.43 0.68 -16.14
C GLY A 13 -1.01 0.99 -16.58
N GLU A 14 -1.83 -0.02 -16.84
CA GLU A 14 -3.25 0.10 -17.18
C GLU A 14 -4.07 0.48 -15.94
N ILE A 15 -3.69 -0.05 -14.77
CA ILE A 15 -4.31 0.27 -13.48
C ILE A 15 -3.62 1.48 -12.87
N LYS A 16 -4.36 2.58 -12.74
CA LYS A 16 -3.85 3.84 -12.17
C LYS A 16 -4.00 3.93 -10.65
N ILE A 17 -5.00 3.23 -10.09
CA ILE A 17 -5.27 3.19 -8.65
C ILE A 17 -5.38 1.73 -8.25
N LEU A 18 -4.54 1.31 -7.30
CA LEU A 18 -4.54 -0.03 -6.73
C LEU A 18 -4.93 0.05 -5.26
N MET A 19 -6.11 -0.44 -4.94
CA MET A 19 -6.57 -0.58 -3.55
C MET A 19 -6.02 -1.88 -2.96
N ILE A 20 -5.39 -1.78 -1.78
CA ILE A 20 -4.90 -2.95 -1.03
C ILE A 20 -5.19 -2.80 0.44
N SER A 21 -5.27 -3.92 1.14
CA SER A 21 -5.27 -3.95 2.60
C SER A 21 -3.83 -3.89 3.14
N VAL A 22 -3.67 -3.49 4.41
CA VAL A 22 -2.35 -3.48 5.08
C VAL A 22 -1.78 -4.90 5.24
N GLU A 23 -2.63 -5.91 5.38
CA GLU A 23 -2.24 -7.32 5.45
C GLU A 23 -1.64 -7.79 4.11
N ARG A 24 -2.15 -7.29 2.98
CA ARG A 24 -1.57 -7.56 1.66
C ARG A 24 -0.21 -6.90 1.51
N LEU A 25 -0.04 -5.67 2.01
CA LEU A 25 1.25 -4.97 1.98
C LEU A 25 2.30 -5.65 2.88
N LYS A 26 1.87 -6.35 3.94
CA LYS A 26 2.74 -7.20 4.77
C LYS A 26 3.26 -8.45 4.06
N ASN A 27 2.66 -8.85 2.93
CA ASN A 27 3.16 -9.97 2.15
C ASN A 27 4.45 -9.59 1.39
N GLU A 28 5.54 -10.30 1.65
CA GLU A 28 6.85 -10.03 1.04
C GLU A 28 6.83 -10.17 -0.48
N ARG A 29 6.24 -11.25 -1.01
CA ARG A 29 6.10 -11.47 -2.45
C ARG A 29 5.33 -10.34 -3.13
N PHE A 30 4.33 -9.77 -2.45
CA PHE A 30 3.62 -8.59 -2.96
C PHE A 30 4.52 -7.35 -2.97
N ARG A 31 5.32 -7.14 -1.92
CA ARG A 31 6.28 -6.01 -1.87
C ARG A 31 7.35 -6.12 -2.95
N GLU A 32 7.87 -7.32 -3.21
CA GLU A 32 8.83 -7.56 -4.30
C GLU A 32 8.25 -7.21 -5.67
N PHE A 33 6.99 -7.58 -5.89
CA PHE A 33 6.26 -7.21 -7.10
C PHE A 33 6.08 -5.69 -7.20
N ILE A 34 5.51 -5.06 -6.17
CA ILE A 34 5.09 -3.65 -6.27
C ILE A 34 6.29 -2.69 -6.28
N ARG A 35 7.45 -3.13 -5.77
CA ARG A 35 8.74 -2.40 -5.89
C ARG A 35 9.17 -2.18 -7.34
N GLN A 36 8.69 -3.00 -8.28
CA GLN A 36 8.98 -2.85 -9.71
C GLN A 36 8.09 -1.82 -10.41
N VAL A 37 7.08 -1.29 -9.71
CA VAL A 37 6.10 -0.36 -10.26
C VAL A 37 6.37 1.03 -9.70
N PRO A 38 6.51 2.08 -10.54
CA PRO A 38 6.66 3.44 -10.03
C PRO A 38 5.35 3.91 -9.39
N ILE A 39 5.39 4.26 -8.11
CA ILE A 39 4.25 4.73 -7.33
C ILE A 39 4.42 6.23 -7.05
N SER A 40 3.48 7.05 -7.49
CA SER A 40 3.51 8.50 -7.27
C SER A 40 2.86 8.94 -5.95
N LEU A 41 1.93 8.13 -5.41
CA LEU A 41 1.15 8.48 -4.22
C LEU A 41 0.71 7.25 -3.44
N MET A 42 0.83 7.30 -2.11
CA MET A 42 0.17 6.39 -1.18
C MET A 42 -0.98 7.11 -0.48
N VAL A 43 -2.17 6.51 -0.45
CA VAL A 43 -3.33 7.04 0.28
C VAL A 43 -3.71 6.07 1.39
N VAL A 44 -3.93 6.58 2.60
CA VAL A 44 -4.39 5.82 3.76
C VAL A 44 -5.75 6.35 4.16
N ASP A 45 -6.82 5.59 3.88
CA ASP A 45 -8.21 6.04 4.04
C ASP A 45 -8.67 6.09 5.52
N GLU A 46 -8.25 5.11 6.32
CA GLU A 46 -8.61 5.02 7.74
C GLU A 46 -7.42 5.39 8.63
N ALA A 47 -6.86 6.60 8.45
CA ALA A 47 -5.60 6.98 9.10
C ALA A 47 -5.71 6.97 10.64
N HIS A 48 -6.92 7.07 11.18
CA HIS A 48 -7.19 6.92 12.61
C HIS A 48 -6.68 5.58 13.18
N CYS A 49 -6.57 4.53 12.35
CA CYS A 49 -6.06 3.21 12.75
C CYS A 49 -4.56 3.23 13.13
N ILE A 50 -3.82 4.28 12.77
CA ILE A 50 -2.39 4.44 13.11
C ILE A 50 -2.20 4.76 14.61
N SER A 51 -3.13 5.49 15.22
CA SER A 51 -2.98 5.98 16.58
C SER A 51 -3.42 4.93 17.61
N GLU A 52 -2.54 4.63 18.57
CA GLU A 52 -2.87 3.78 19.73
C GLU A 52 -4.00 4.34 20.61
N TRP A 53 -4.21 5.66 20.55
CA TRP A 53 -5.29 6.35 21.25
C TRP A 53 -6.56 6.48 20.41
N GLY A 54 -6.54 6.00 19.16
CA GLY A 54 -7.70 5.97 18.28
C GLY A 54 -8.66 4.83 18.62
N HIS A 55 -9.91 4.96 18.21
CA HIS A 55 -10.97 3.98 18.54
C HIS A 55 -10.77 2.58 17.94
N ASN A 56 -9.87 2.41 16.97
CA ASN A 56 -9.65 1.19 16.18
C ASN A 56 -8.17 1.02 15.80
N PHE A 57 -7.26 1.15 16.78
CA PHE A 57 -5.83 0.98 16.54
C PHE A 57 -5.51 -0.36 15.85
N ARG A 58 -4.70 -0.32 14.79
CA ARG A 58 -4.18 -1.49 14.07
C ARG A 58 -2.66 -1.42 13.99
N PRO A 59 -1.91 -2.27 14.72
CA PRO A 59 -0.44 -2.28 14.72
C PRO A 59 0.19 -2.37 13.32
N ASP A 60 -0.49 -3.00 12.37
CA ASP A 60 0.00 -3.17 11.00
C ASP A 60 0.18 -1.85 10.24
N TYR A 61 -0.57 -0.81 10.63
CA TYR A 61 -0.43 0.53 10.06
C TYR A 61 0.88 1.21 10.48
N LEU A 62 1.50 0.80 11.60
CA LEU A 62 2.78 1.36 12.05
C LEU A 62 3.94 1.07 11.09
N LYS A 63 3.80 0.08 10.20
CA LYS A 63 4.82 -0.25 9.19
C LYS A 63 4.72 0.59 7.93
N LEU A 64 3.65 1.37 7.74
CA LEU A 64 3.44 2.18 6.54
C LEU A 64 4.61 3.15 6.24
N PRO A 65 5.20 3.86 7.23
CA PRO A 65 6.36 4.72 6.97
C PRO A 65 7.58 3.95 6.47
N GLN A 66 7.79 2.71 6.90
CA GLN A 66 8.87 1.87 6.39
C GLN A 66 8.60 1.49 4.94
N TYR A 67 7.39 1.03 4.62
CA TYR A 67 7.02 0.63 3.26
C TYR A 67 7.04 1.81 2.28
N GLN A 68 6.61 2.99 2.72
CA GLN A 68 6.69 4.22 1.93
C GLN A 68 8.13 4.51 1.47
N ARG A 69 9.12 4.35 2.37
CA ARG A 69 10.54 4.54 2.04
C ARG A 69 11.08 3.42 1.16
N GLU A 70 10.78 2.17 1.48
CA GLU A 70 11.24 0.99 0.72
C GLU A 70 10.72 0.98 -0.73
N LEU A 71 9.53 1.53 -0.95
CA LEU A 71 8.90 1.63 -2.26
C LEU A 71 9.18 2.97 -2.96
N ASN A 72 9.98 3.85 -2.34
CA ASN A 72 10.34 5.17 -2.87
C ASN A 72 9.13 6.02 -3.28
N ILE A 73 8.06 5.99 -2.48
CA ILE A 73 6.82 6.72 -2.77
C ILE A 73 7.01 8.18 -2.32
N PRO A 74 6.99 9.18 -3.21
CA PRO A 74 7.38 10.53 -2.85
C PRO A 74 6.37 11.24 -1.95
N GLN A 75 5.09 10.84 -2.00
CA GLN A 75 4.01 11.50 -1.29
C GLN A 75 3.07 10.50 -0.64
N THR A 76 2.60 10.84 0.56
CA THR A 76 1.55 10.09 1.27
C THR A 76 0.44 11.04 1.68
N LEU A 77 -0.80 10.64 1.46
CA LEU A 77 -2.01 11.31 1.93
C LEU A 77 -2.67 10.44 3.00
N LEU A 78 -3.01 11.05 4.13
CA LEU A 78 -3.79 10.44 5.21
C LEU A 78 -5.18 11.08 5.18
N LEU A 79 -6.21 10.25 5.16
CA LEU A 79 -7.61 10.66 5.24
C LEU A 79 -8.20 10.26 6.61
#